data_AF-A0A8I2YYL4-F1
#
_entry.id   AF-A0A8I2YYL4-F1
#
_cell.length_a   1.000
_cell.length_b   1.000
_cell.length_c   1.000
_cell.angle_alpha   90.00
_cell.angle_beta   90.00
_cell.angle_gamma   90.00
#
_symmetry.space_group_name_H-M   'P 1'
#
loop_
_entity.id
_entity.type
_entity.pdbx_description
1 polymer ?
#
loop_
_entity_poly.entity_id
_entity_poly.type
_entity_poly.pdbx_seq_one_letter_code
_entity_poly.pdbx_strand_id
1 'polypeptide(L)'
;MASRIALNSVRASARPRVMPNVARAISARSMSSNPPPPAERASEIINSLPSSPGLITKTGAALLGTGLLATAISQEIYVVNEETVVAVGTFMLFAYIYRAIQEPYKSWANGHIERVKAVLNDARAGHTQAVKDRINSVEQMKDVVSLTEGLFTLSKETAKLENEAFVQRQRVALAAELKSVLDSWVRYEQQQKESEQAELAKTVVAKVLAGLKDEKVQKDILTNAIIEVERLVKEKAI
;
A
#
# COMPACT_ATOMS: atom_id res chain seq x y z
N MET A 1 11.39 -35.17 32.31
CA MET A 1 11.70 -34.28 33.46
C MET A 1 10.41 -33.58 33.85
N ALA A 2 9.55 -34.23 34.62
CA ALA A 2 9.54 -34.21 36.09
C ALA A 2 9.17 -32.81 36.64
N SER A 3 7.86 -32.58 36.72
CA SER A 3 7.11 -31.96 37.82
C SER A 3 7.85 -30.97 38.73
N ARG A 4 7.41 -29.71 38.72
CA ARG A 4 7.36 -28.88 39.94
C ARG A 4 6.10 -28.02 39.94
N ILE A 5 5.02 -28.63 40.41
CA ILE A 5 3.85 -27.93 40.97
C ILE A 5 4.31 -27.34 42.30
N ALA A 6 4.41 -26.01 42.37
CA ALA A 6 4.65 -25.30 43.62
C ALA A 6 3.31 -24.74 44.12
N LEU A 7 2.70 -25.47 45.04
CA LEU A 7 1.62 -25.00 45.91
C LEU A 7 2.25 -24.09 46.97
N ASN A 8 2.15 -22.77 46.80
CA ASN A 8 2.50 -21.83 47.86
C ASN A 8 1.23 -21.36 48.58
N SER A 9 1.02 -22.02 49.71
CA SER A 9 0.50 -21.51 50.98
C SER A 9 -0.13 -20.12 51.00
N VAL A 10 -1.40 -20.14 51.40
CA VAL A 10 -2.16 -19.07 52.05
C VAL A 10 -1.29 -18.29 53.04
N ARG A 11 -1.12 -16.99 52.79
CA ARG A 11 -0.72 -16.02 53.81
C ARG A 11 -1.81 -14.98 53.93
N ALA A 12 -2.62 -15.12 54.97
CA ALA A 12 -3.47 -14.06 55.47
C ALA A 12 -2.57 -12.92 55.95
N SER A 13 -2.65 -11.76 55.30
CA SER A 13 -2.13 -10.50 55.83
C SER A 13 -3.16 -9.41 55.59
N ALA A 14 -3.78 -9.01 56.71
CA ALA A 14 -4.49 -7.77 56.99
C ALA A 14 -4.78 -6.86 55.78
N ARG A 15 -6.05 -6.83 55.36
CA ARG A 15 -6.63 -5.68 54.66
C ARG A 15 -6.46 -4.44 55.56
N PRO A 16 -5.96 -3.30 55.07
CA PRO A 16 -6.20 -2.05 55.78
C PRO A 16 -7.71 -1.80 55.73
N ARG A 17 -8.36 -1.92 56.90
CA ARG A 17 -9.69 -1.35 57.13
C ARG A 17 -9.54 0.17 57.07
N VAL A 18 -9.67 0.73 55.88
CA VAL A 18 -9.97 2.16 55.74
C VAL A 18 -11.41 2.32 56.21
N MET A 19 -11.57 2.79 57.44
CA MET A 19 -12.85 3.31 57.92
C MET A 19 -13.19 4.51 57.02
N PRO A 20 -14.29 4.50 56.25
CA PRO A 20 -14.80 5.75 55.72
C PRO A 20 -15.27 6.55 56.94
N ASN A 21 -14.54 7.61 57.25
CA ASN A 21 -14.95 8.58 58.23
C ASN A 21 -16.31 9.12 57.75
N VAL A 22 -17.40 8.75 58.42
CA VAL A 22 -18.73 9.30 58.14
C VAL A 22 -18.72 10.74 58.65
N ALA A 23 -18.20 11.63 57.80
CA ALA A 23 -18.35 13.05 57.97
C ALA A 23 -19.84 13.38 57.88
N ARG A 24 -20.38 13.72 59.04
CA ARG A 24 -21.65 14.38 59.29
C ARG A 24 -22.04 15.32 58.15
N ALA A 25 -23.26 15.14 57.67
CA ALA A 25 -23.88 15.94 56.64
C ALA A 25 -24.00 17.44 56.99
N ILE A 26 -24.29 18.21 55.93
CA ILE A 26 -24.90 19.57 55.89
C ILE A 26 -23.91 20.75 55.90
N SER A 27 -23.40 21.07 54.71
CA SER A 27 -23.33 22.46 54.25
C SER A 27 -23.29 22.49 52.72
N ALA A 28 -24.46 22.55 52.09
CA ALA A 28 -24.57 23.05 50.72
C ALA A 28 -24.41 24.58 50.77
N ARG A 29 -23.19 25.04 51.03
CA ARG A 29 -22.82 26.43 50.75
C ARG A 29 -22.49 26.47 49.27
N SER A 30 -23.33 27.15 48.49
CA SER A 30 -22.96 27.62 47.17
C SER A 30 -21.74 28.53 47.32
N MET A 31 -20.55 27.97 47.14
CA MET A 31 -19.30 28.72 47.12
C MET A 31 -19.16 29.35 45.72
N SER A 32 -19.96 30.38 45.45
CA SER A 32 -19.67 31.34 44.39
C SER A 32 -18.81 32.44 44.99
N SER A 33 -17.55 32.56 44.57
CA SER A 33 -16.60 33.56 45.08
C SER A 33 -16.91 34.99 44.65
N ASN A 34 -17.99 35.20 43.89
CA ASN A 34 -18.73 36.45 43.77
C ASN A 34 -20.17 36.07 43.39
N PRO A 35 -21.21 36.35 44.20
CA PRO A 35 -22.57 36.29 43.69
C PRO A 35 -22.70 37.38 42.61
N PRO A 36 -23.18 37.05 41.40
CA PRO A 36 -23.41 38.08 40.38
C PRO A 36 -24.41 39.10 40.95
N PRO A 37 -24.32 40.37 40.52
CA PRO A 37 -25.14 41.44 41.04
C PRO A 37 -26.63 41.07 40.96
N PRO A 38 -27.47 41.48 41.94
CA PRO A 38 -28.88 41.07 42.02
C PRO A 38 -29.67 41.30 40.72
N ALA A 39 -29.30 42.32 39.94
CA ALA A 39 -29.89 42.62 38.64
C ALA A 39 -29.65 41.51 37.59
N GLU A 40 -28.48 40.88 37.58
CA GLU A 40 -28.14 39.78 36.66
C GLU A 40 -28.84 38.48 37.05
N ARG A 41 -28.99 38.20 38.36
CA ARG A 41 -29.80 37.06 38.82
C ARG A 41 -31.27 37.22 38.48
N ALA A 42 -31.81 38.43 38.64
CA ALA A 42 -33.20 38.71 38.29
C ALA A 42 -33.43 38.56 36.78
N SER A 43 -32.48 38.97 35.94
CA SER A 43 -32.58 38.79 34.50
C SER A 43 -32.46 37.32 34.09
N GLU A 44 -31.58 36.52 34.72
CA GLU A 44 -31.51 35.06 34.53
C GLU A 44 -32.86 34.38 34.82
N ILE A 45 -33.51 34.77 35.93
CA ILE A 45 -34.81 34.23 36.32
C ILE A 45 -35.86 34.63 35.28
N ILE A 46 -36.00 35.92 34.95
CA ILE A 46 -36.96 36.40 33.95
C ILE A 46 -36.74 35.72 32.59
N ASN A 47 -35.49 35.46 32.21
CA ASN A 47 -35.16 34.79 30.97
C ASN A 47 -35.54 33.30 30.97
N SER A 48 -35.50 32.64 32.11
CA SER A 48 -35.92 31.23 32.27
C SER A 48 -37.44 31.02 32.23
N LEU A 49 -38.25 32.08 32.38
CA LEU A 49 -39.70 31.96 32.32
C LEU A 49 -40.21 31.65 30.90
N PRO A 50 -41.28 30.85 30.80
CA PRO A 50 -41.88 30.49 29.52
C PRO A 50 -42.40 31.75 28.81
N SER A 51 -42.10 31.85 27.52
CA SER A 51 -42.60 32.89 26.64
C SER A 51 -43.13 32.24 25.38
N SER A 52 -44.40 32.46 25.08
CA SER A 52 -44.99 32.09 23.80
C SER A 52 -45.25 33.38 23.00
N PRO A 53 -44.78 33.47 21.74
CA PRO A 53 -44.98 34.67 20.94
C PRO A 53 -46.48 35.01 20.81
N GLY A 54 -46.84 36.25 21.15
CA GLY A 54 -48.20 36.78 20.99
C GLY A 54 -49.20 36.54 22.13
N LEU A 55 -48.88 35.74 23.17
CA LEU A 55 -49.84 35.41 24.24
C LEU A 55 -49.36 35.74 25.65
N ILE A 56 -48.08 35.47 25.98
CA ILE A 56 -47.55 35.66 27.33
C ILE A 56 -46.13 36.22 27.22
N THR A 57 -45.94 37.44 27.72
CA THR A 57 -44.62 38.08 27.85
C THR A 57 -43.90 37.53 29.08
N LYS A 58 -42.56 37.52 29.10
CA LYS A 58 -41.76 37.01 30.24
C LYS A 58 -42.10 37.71 31.56
N THR A 59 -42.28 39.02 31.52
CA THR A 59 -42.74 39.82 32.66
C THR A 59 -44.21 39.57 32.97
N GLY A 60 -45.04 39.39 31.96
CA GLY A 60 -46.44 39.01 32.10
C GLY A 60 -46.61 37.65 32.81
N ALA A 61 -45.80 36.64 32.49
CA ALA A 61 -45.82 35.35 33.16
C ALA A 61 -45.51 35.47 34.66
N ALA A 62 -44.49 36.26 35.02
CA ALA A 62 -44.14 36.50 36.42
C ALA A 62 -45.25 37.24 37.18
N LEU A 63 -45.80 38.29 36.58
CA LEU A 63 -46.87 39.10 37.17
C LEU A 63 -48.19 38.33 37.27
N LEU A 64 -48.53 37.54 36.26
CA LEU A 64 -49.71 36.68 36.29
C LEU A 64 -49.55 35.56 37.31
N GLY A 65 -48.40 34.89 37.38
CA GLY A 65 -48.15 33.85 38.37
C GLY A 65 -48.23 34.37 39.81
N THR A 66 -47.55 35.48 40.09
CA THR A 66 -47.59 36.12 41.43
C THR A 66 -48.97 36.71 41.74
N GLY A 67 -49.63 37.32 40.76
CA GLY A 67 -50.98 37.86 40.90
C GLY A 67 -52.01 36.78 41.19
N LEU A 68 -51.99 35.65 40.47
CA LEU A 68 -52.88 34.51 40.72
C LEU A 68 -52.66 33.88 42.09
N LEU A 69 -51.41 33.78 42.55
CA LEU A 69 -51.11 33.30 43.90
C LEU A 69 -51.61 34.27 44.97
N ALA A 70 -51.39 35.58 44.77
CA ALA A 70 -51.86 36.61 45.70
C ALA A 70 -53.39 36.66 45.77
N THR A 71 -54.09 36.54 44.65
CA THR A 71 -55.56 36.48 44.63
C THR A 71 -56.09 35.18 45.22
N ALA A 72 -55.45 34.04 44.95
CA ALA A 72 -55.85 32.76 45.53
C ALA A 72 -55.76 32.74 47.07
N ILE A 73 -54.74 33.38 47.63
CA ILE A 73 -54.59 33.55 49.08
C ILE A 73 -55.58 34.61 49.60
N SER A 74 -55.67 35.76 48.95
CA SER A 74 -56.51 36.88 49.40
C SER A 74 -58.00 36.60 49.35
N GLN A 75 -58.45 35.73 48.44
CA GLN A 75 -59.85 35.33 48.28
C GLN A 75 -60.16 33.99 48.95
N GLU A 76 -59.22 33.44 49.74
CA GLU A 76 -59.33 32.12 50.41
C GLU A 76 -59.67 30.96 49.45
N ILE A 77 -59.45 31.14 48.13
CA ILE A 77 -59.60 30.07 47.13
C ILE A 77 -58.63 28.93 47.43
N TYR A 78 -57.48 29.26 48.04
CA TYR A 78 -56.56 28.30 48.64
C TYR A 78 -56.51 28.48 50.16
N VAL A 79 -57.07 27.52 50.89
CA VAL A 79 -57.04 27.49 52.37
C VAL A 79 -55.82 26.71 52.85
N VAL A 80 -54.98 27.36 53.65
CA VAL A 80 -53.80 26.71 54.24
C VAL A 80 -54.25 25.77 55.36
N ASN A 81 -54.31 24.48 55.05
CA ASN A 81 -54.62 23.40 56.00
C ASN A 81 -53.38 22.53 56.29
N GLU A 82 -53.50 21.56 57.20
CA GLU A 82 -52.45 20.59 57.54
C GLU A 82 -51.89 19.84 56.31
N GLU A 83 -52.74 19.55 55.32
CA GLU A 83 -52.34 18.91 54.06
C GLU A 83 -51.36 19.75 53.23
N THR A 84 -51.31 21.08 53.42
CA THR A 84 -50.38 21.96 52.70
C THR A 84 -48.94 21.76 53.16
N VAL A 85 -48.72 21.43 54.45
CA VAL A 85 -47.41 21.07 54.98
C VAL A 85 -46.95 19.73 54.39
N VAL A 86 -47.86 18.78 54.29
CA VAL A 86 -47.61 17.48 53.64
C VAL A 86 -47.31 17.64 52.15
N ALA A 87 -48.05 18.51 51.45
CA ALA A 87 -47.83 18.81 50.05
C ALA A 87 -46.45 19.43 49.81
N VAL A 88 -46.08 20.46 50.59
CA VAL A 88 -44.75 21.09 50.49
C VAL A 88 -43.62 20.08 50.77
N GLY A 89 -43.77 19.25 51.80
CA GLY A 89 -42.80 18.18 52.10
C GLY A 89 -42.67 17.17 50.96
N THR A 90 -43.78 16.79 50.33
CA THR A 90 -43.81 15.87 49.18
C THR A 90 -43.16 16.49 47.95
N PHE A 91 -43.41 17.77 47.65
CA PHE A 91 -42.75 18.47 46.54
C PHE A 91 -41.25 18.61 46.76
N MET A 92 -40.80 18.90 47.99
CA MET A 92 -39.36 18.92 48.30
C MET A 92 -38.72 17.53 48.13
N LEU A 93 -39.40 16.47 48.55
CA LEU A 93 -38.94 15.10 48.36
C LEU A 93 -38.83 14.76 46.87
N PHE A 94 -39.84 15.06 46.06
CA PHE A 94 -39.78 14.83 44.62
C PHE A 94 -38.70 15.66 43.93
N ALA A 95 -38.51 16.92 44.33
CA ALA A 95 -37.44 17.76 43.79
C ALA A 95 -36.04 17.19 44.12
N TYR A 96 -35.86 16.63 45.32
CA TYR A 96 -34.64 15.96 45.71
C TYR A 96 -34.40 14.67 44.92
N ILE A 97 -35.41 13.82 44.80
CA ILE A 97 -35.34 12.57 44.02
C ILE A 97 -35.06 12.87 42.55
N TYR A 98 -35.74 13.87 41.97
CA TYR A 98 -35.53 14.31 40.60
C TYR A 98 -34.06 14.68 40.38
N ARG A 99 -33.50 15.54 41.24
CA ARG A 99 -32.08 15.93 41.15
C ARG A 99 -31.13 14.74 41.29
N ALA A 100 -31.44 13.80 42.19
CA ALA A 100 -30.59 12.63 42.41
C ALA A 100 -30.60 11.64 41.23
N ILE A 101 -31.72 11.49 40.53
CA ILE A 101 -31.89 10.49 39.46
C ILE A 101 -31.61 11.07 38.06
N GLN A 102 -31.74 12.38 37.88
CA GLN A 102 -31.64 13.02 36.56
C GLN A 102 -30.31 12.71 35.84
N GLU A 103 -29.17 12.92 36.51
CA GLU A 103 -27.85 12.68 35.92
C GLU A 103 -27.57 11.19 35.62
N PRO A 104 -27.75 10.25 36.58
CA PRO A 104 -27.49 8.84 36.29
C PRO A 104 -28.43 8.31 35.22
N TYR A 105 -29.72 8.68 35.24
CA TYR A 105 -30.65 8.27 34.19
C TYR A 105 -30.26 8.82 32.82
N LYS A 106 -29.87 10.09 32.73
CA LYS A 106 -29.41 10.70 31.47
C LYS A 106 -28.16 10.00 30.93
N SER A 107 -27.18 9.69 31.78
CA SER A 107 -25.98 8.96 31.38
C SER A 107 -26.30 7.54 30.90
N TRP A 108 -27.22 6.85 31.59
CA TRP A 108 -27.65 5.50 31.23
C TRP A 108 -28.39 5.49 29.89
N ALA A 109 -29.33 6.42 29.70
CA ALA A 109 -30.08 6.56 28.47
C ALA A 109 -29.16 6.87 27.28
N ASN A 110 -28.23 7.82 27.46
CA ASN A 110 -27.26 8.16 26.42
C ASN A 110 -26.36 6.96 26.08
N GLY A 111 -25.84 6.25 27.08
CA GLY A 111 -25.00 5.06 26.85
C GLY A 111 -25.75 3.93 26.15
N HIS A 112 -27.04 3.74 26.45
CA HIS A 112 -27.87 2.76 25.75
C HIS A 112 -28.08 3.16 24.27
N ILE A 113 -28.42 4.42 24.02
CA ILE A 113 -28.58 4.96 22.66
C ILE A 113 -27.28 4.83 21.87
N GLU A 114 -26.15 5.16 22.47
CA GLU A 114 -24.83 5.08 21.84
C GLU A 114 -24.46 3.64 21.50
N ARG A 115 -24.70 2.67 22.40
CA ARG A 115 -24.48 1.25 22.13
C ARG A 115 -25.30 0.76 20.95
N VAL A 116 -26.59 1.11 20.89
CA VAL A 116 -27.48 0.71 19.78
C VAL A 116 -27.00 1.34 18.46
N LYS A 117 -26.60 2.61 18.48
CA LYS A 117 -26.03 3.29 17.31
C LYS A 117 -24.72 2.65 16.85
N ALA A 118 -23.84 2.31 17.78
CA ALA A 118 -22.56 1.67 17.49
C ALA A 118 -22.77 0.32 16.80
N VAL A 119 -23.61 -0.56 17.37
CA VAL A 119 -23.94 -1.87 16.76
C VAL A 119 -24.53 -1.72 15.36
N LEU A 120 -25.42 -0.74 15.15
CA LEU A 120 -26.01 -0.50 13.84
C LEU A 120 -24.99 0.00 12.82
N ASN A 121 -24.08 0.89 13.23
CA ASN A 121 -23.01 1.40 12.37
C ASN A 121 -21.98 0.32 12.04
N ASP A 122 -21.60 -0.50 13.02
CA ASP A 122 -20.68 -1.62 12.85
C ASP A 122 -21.29 -2.69 11.93
N ALA A 123 -22.58 -3.00 12.07
CA ALA A 123 -23.27 -3.92 11.18
C ALA A 123 -23.33 -3.39 9.73
N ARG A 124 -23.58 -2.09 9.55
CA ARG A 124 -23.53 -1.46 8.21
C ARG A 124 -22.12 -1.51 7.63
N ALA A 125 -21.11 -1.13 8.41
CA ALA A 125 -19.72 -1.17 7.97
C ALA A 125 -19.30 -2.61 7.61
N GLY A 126 -19.58 -3.58 8.48
CA GLY A 126 -19.30 -5.00 8.25
C GLY A 126 -20.01 -5.54 7.00
N HIS A 127 -21.27 -5.19 6.78
CA HIS A 127 -21.99 -5.59 5.56
C HIS A 127 -21.37 -4.96 4.30
N THR A 128 -21.06 -3.65 4.32
CA THR A 128 -20.41 -3.00 3.18
C THR A 128 -19.03 -3.58 2.89
N GLN A 129 -18.28 -3.96 3.92
CA GLN A 129 -16.98 -4.59 3.75
C GLN A 129 -17.11 -5.99 3.15
N ALA A 130 -18.02 -6.82 3.67
CA ALA A 130 -18.27 -8.15 3.11
C ALA A 130 -18.72 -8.10 1.63
N VAL A 131 -19.52 -7.10 1.26
CA VAL A 131 -19.91 -6.88 -0.14
C VAL A 131 -18.70 -6.46 -0.98
N LYS A 132 -17.85 -5.55 -0.50
CA LYS A 132 -16.61 -5.17 -1.19
C LYS A 132 -15.67 -6.35 -1.37
N ASP A 133 -15.47 -7.16 -0.34
CA ASP A 133 -14.60 -8.35 -0.39
C ASP A 133 -15.14 -9.36 -1.41
N ARG A 134 -16.47 -9.54 -1.46
CA ARG A 134 -17.11 -10.38 -2.47
C ARG A 134 -16.96 -9.83 -3.88
N ILE A 135 -17.06 -8.52 -4.08
CA ILE A 135 -16.83 -7.88 -5.38
C ILE A 135 -15.38 -8.11 -5.83
N ASN A 136 -14.40 -7.86 -4.96
CA ASN A 136 -12.99 -8.09 -5.27
C ASN A 136 -12.70 -9.55 -5.63
N SER A 137 -13.32 -10.51 -4.93
CA SER A 137 -13.18 -11.93 -5.25
C SER A 137 -13.78 -12.30 -6.60
N VAL A 138 -14.94 -11.73 -6.96
CA VAL A 138 -15.58 -11.96 -8.27
C VAL A 138 -14.82 -11.25 -9.39
N GLU A 139 -14.23 -10.09 -9.12
CA GLU A 139 -13.40 -9.34 -10.08
C GLU A 139 -12.18 -10.17 -10.51
N GLN A 140 -11.51 -10.86 -9.58
CA GLN A 140 -10.42 -11.78 -9.93
C GLN A 140 -10.87 -12.94 -10.84
N MET A 141 -12.14 -13.36 -10.74
CA MET A 141 -12.68 -14.43 -11.58
C MET A 141 -13.02 -13.94 -13.00
N LYS A 142 -13.17 -12.63 -13.21
CA LYS A 142 -13.49 -12.04 -14.53
C LYS A 142 -12.36 -12.25 -15.54
N ASP A 143 -11.10 -12.22 -15.08
CA ASP A 143 -9.92 -12.29 -15.94
C ASP A 143 -9.46 -13.73 -16.24
N VAL A 144 -10.10 -14.75 -15.64
CA VAL A 144 -9.70 -16.16 -15.85
C VAL A 144 -9.95 -16.61 -17.29
N VAL A 145 -11.01 -16.10 -17.93
CA VAL A 145 -11.35 -16.46 -19.32
C VAL A 145 -10.29 -15.91 -20.28
N SER A 146 -9.95 -14.62 -20.18
CA SER A 146 -8.93 -13.99 -21.02
C SER A 146 -7.54 -14.58 -20.77
N LEU A 147 -7.19 -14.89 -19.51
CA LEU A 147 -5.94 -15.57 -19.18
C LEU A 147 -5.87 -16.96 -19.82
N THR A 148 -6.97 -17.71 -19.80
CA THR A 148 -7.03 -19.06 -20.40
C THR A 148 -6.88 -18.99 -21.92
N GLU A 149 -7.59 -18.07 -22.58
CA GLU A 149 -7.43 -17.82 -24.02
C GLU A 149 -6.00 -17.37 -24.37
N GLY A 150 -5.40 -16.53 -23.53
CA GLY A 150 -4.01 -16.11 -23.63
C GLY A 150 -3.03 -17.29 -23.53
N LEU A 151 -3.23 -18.21 -22.58
CA LEU A 151 -2.41 -19.41 -22.43
C LEU A 151 -2.55 -20.36 -23.62
N PHE A 152 -3.74 -20.53 -24.18
CA PHE A 152 -3.93 -21.33 -25.40
C PHE A 152 -3.27 -20.68 -26.63
N THR A 153 -3.38 -19.35 -26.75
CA THR A 153 -2.72 -18.61 -27.84
C THR A 153 -1.20 -18.71 -27.71
N LEU A 154 -0.66 -18.50 -26.51
CA LEU A 154 0.76 -18.65 -26.22
C LEU A 154 1.27 -20.06 -26.54
N SER A 155 0.51 -21.10 -26.17
CA SER A 155 0.85 -22.48 -26.49
C SER A 155 0.90 -22.73 -28.01
N LYS A 156 -0.08 -22.20 -28.76
CA LYS A 156 -0.14 -22.30 -30.22
C LYS A 156 1.00 -21.55 -30.91
N GLU A 157 1.31 -20.36 -30.44
CA GLU A 157 2.43 -19.55 -30.95
C GLU A 157 3.78 -20.19 -30.66
N THR A 158 3.95 -20.75 -29.46
CA THR A 158 5.17 -21.48 -29.07
C THR A 158 5.41 -22.67 -30.00
N ALA A 159 4.39 -23.50 -30.24
CA ALA A 159 4.52 -24.64 -31.16
C ALA A 159 4.86 -24.21 -32.61
N LYS A 160 4.31 -23.07 -33.07
CA LYS A 160 4.62 -22.52 -34.38
C LYS A 160 6.07 -22.02 -34.46
N LEU A 161 6.52 -21.27 -33.46
CA LEU A 161 7.88 -20.75 -33.39
C LEU A 161 8.92 -21.85 -33.24
N GLU A 162 8.62 -22.90 -32.48
CA GLU A 162 9.50 -24.08 -32.36
C GLU A 162 9.67 -24.79 -33.71
N ASN A 163 8.59 -24.96 -34.46
CA ASN A 163 8.65 -25.55 -35.80
C ASN A 163 9.46 -24.67 -36.78
N GLU A 164 9.17 -23.37 -36.83
CA GLU A 164 9.93 -22.43 -37.66
C GLU A 164 11.43 -22.40 -37.30
N ALA A 165 11.75 -22.40 -36.01
CA ALA A 165 13.12 -22.47 -35.53
C ALA A 165 13.79 -23.80 -35.90
N PHE A 166 13.07 -24.92 -35.84
CA PHE A 166 13.58 -26.24 -36.23
C PHE A 166 13.89 -26.31 -37.73
N VAL A 167 12.96 -25.85 -38.59
CA VAL A 167 13.18 -25.79 -40.04
C VAL A 167 14.36 -24.88 -40.37
N GLN A 168 14.45 -23.71 -39.73
CA GLN A 168 15.55 -22.79 -39.98
C GLN A 168 16.90 -23.38 -39.54
N ARG A 169 16.95 -24.07 -38.40
CA ARG A 169 18.16 -24.80 -37.96
C ARG A 169 18.57 -25.88 -38.95
N GLN A 170 17.63 -26.65 -39.49
CA GLN A 170 17.93 -27.64 -40.52
C GLN A 170 18.51 -27.02 -41.79
N ARG A 171 17.94 -25.88 -42.25
CA ARG A 171 18.46 -25.14 -43.40
C ARG A 171 19.88 -24.62 -43.17
N VAL A 172 20.15 -24.06 -41.99
CA VAL A 172 21.49 -23.57 -41.64
C VAL A 172 22.49 -24.73 -41.52
N ALA A 173 22.10 -25.85 -40.91
CA ALA A 173 22.94 -27.03 -40.84
C ALA A 173 23.30 -27.56 -42.24
N LEU A 174 22.31 -27.71 -43.12
CA LEU A 174 22.54 -28.14 -44.51
C LEU A 174 23.43 -27.14 -45.27
N ALA A 175 23.21 -25.83 -45.11
CA ALA A 175 24.04 -24.81 -45.74
C ALA A 175 25.49 -24.85 -45.22
N ALA A 176 25.70 -25.14 -43.92
CA ALA A 176 27.02 -25.29 -43.34
C ALA A 176 27.76 -26.54 -43.85
N GLU A 177 27.06 -27.67 -43.97
CA GLU A 177 27.61 -28.90 -44.57
C GLU A 177 28.01 -28.68 -46.03
N LEU A 178 27.13 -28.06 -46.82
CA LEU A 178 27.42 -27.74 -48.23
C LEU A 178 28.60 -26.77 -48.37
N LYS A 179 28.69 -25.76 -47.49
CA LYS A 179 29.83 -24.86 -47.44
C LYS A 179 31.11 -25.61 -47.07
N SER A 180 31.09 -26.48 -46.08
CA SER A 180 32.25 -27.30 -45.68
C SER A 180 32.76 -28.14 -46.85
N VAL A 181 31.86 -28.79 -47.58
CA VAL A 181 32.21 -29.53 -48.79
C VAL A 181 32.84 -28.60 -49.83
N LEU A 182 32.22 -27.46 -50.12
CA LEU A 182 32.76 -26.50 -51.10
C LEU A 182 34.14 -25.95 -50.70
N ASP A 183 34.31 -25.58 -49.42
CA ASP A 183 35.59 -25.10 -48.88
C ASP A 183 36.66 -26.21 -48.97
N SER A 184 36.29 -27.48 -48.80
CA SER A 184 37.21 -28.61 -48.99
C SER A 184 37.64 -28.78 -50.46
N TRP A 185 36.73 -28.58 -51.42
CA TRP A 185 37.05 -28.59 -52.85
C TRP A 185 37.97 -27.44 -53.23
N VAL A 186 37.68 -26.22 -52.75
CA VAL A 186 38.53 -25.04 -52.98
C VAL A 186 39.93 -25.25 -52.40
N ARG A 187 40.02 -25.81 -51.19
CA ARG A 187 41.31 -26.15 -50.57
C ARG A 187 42.07 -27.20 -51.39
N TYR A 188 41.40 -28.23 -51.88
CA TYR A 188 42.01 -29.24 -52.75
C TYR A 188 42.50 -28.64 -54.07
N GLU A 189 41.72 -27.78 -54.70
CA GLU A 189 42.10 -27.08 -55.93
C GLU A 189 43.33 -26.19 -55.72
N GLN A 190 43.34 -25.42 -54.63
CA GLN A 190 44.47 -24.56 -54.27
C GLN A 190 45.73 -25.38 -54.00
N GLN A 191 45.61 -26.51 -53.29
CA GLN A 191 46.73 -27.42 -53.03
C GLN A 191 47.27 -28.04 -54.33
N GLN A 192 46.40 -28.40 -55.28
CA GLN A 192 46.83 -28.90 -56.59
C GLN A 192 47.55 -27.83 -57.39
N LYS A 193 47.02 -26.60 -57.45
CA LYS A 193 47.69 -25.46 -58.11
C LYS A 193 49.06 -25.18 -57.51
N GLU A 194 49.18 -25.19 -56.18
CA GLU A 194 50.47 -25.00 -55.50
C GLU A 194 51.45 -26.13 -55.79
N SER A 195 50.98 -27.39 -55.84
CA SER A 195 51.80 -28.54 -56.20
C SER A 195 52.28 -28.48 -57.65
N GLU A 196 51.40 -28.16 -58.59
CA GLU A 196 51.74 -27.96 -60.01
C GLU A 196 52.74 -26.82 -60.19
N GLN A 197 52.52 -25.68 -59.51
CA GLN A 197 53.47 -24.55 -59.55
C GLN A 197 54.83 -24.94 -58.96
N ALA A 198 54.87 -25.71 -57.87
CA ALA A 198 56.11 -26.20 -57.29
C ALA A 198 56.83 -27.19 -58.21
N GLU A 199 56.11 -28.08 -58.90
CA GLU A 199 56.67 -29.01 -59.89
C GLU A 199 57.18 -28.28 -61.14
N LEU A 200 56.42 -27.33 -61.66
CA LEU A 200 56.84 -26.46 -62.76
C LEU A 200 58.08 -25.66 -62.38
N ALA A 201 58.11 -25.06 -61.18
CA ALA A 201 59.27 -24.32 -60.69
C ALA A 201 60.51 -25.22 -60.57
N LYS A 202 60.37 -26.43 -59.99
CA LYS A 202 61.47 -27.42 -59.92
C LYS A 202 61.96 -27.81 -61.32
N THR A 203 61.04 -28.05 -62.26
CA THR A 203 61.38 -28.44 -63.64
C THR A 203 62.08 -27.31 -64.39
N VAL A 204 61.62 -26.07 -64.25
CA VAL A 204 62.25 -24.89 -64.85
C VAL A 204 63.62 -24.66 -64.24
N VAL A 205 63.75 -24.69 -62.91
CA VAL A 205 65.06 -24.54 -62.23
C VAL A 205 66.02 -25.65 -62.67
N ALA A 206 65.59 -26.90 -62.73
CA ALA A 206 66.41 -28.01 -63.20
C ALA A 206 66.84 -27.84 -64.67
N LYS A 207 65.93 -27.42 -65.57
CA LYS A 207 66.25 -27.13 -66.97
C LYS A 207 67.24 -25.97 -67.11
N VAL A 208 67.09 -24.89 -66.33
CA VAL A 208 68.02 -23.76 -66.33
C VAL A 208 69.39 -24.20 -65.82
N LEU A 209 69.46 -24.93 -64.70
CA LEU A 209 70.74 -25.46 -64.18
C LEU A 209 71.43 -26.44 -65.15
N ALA A 210 70.65 -27.24 -65.89
CA ALA A 210 71.20 -28.10 -66.94
C ALA A 210 71.71 -27.29 -68.14
N GLY A 211 70.95 -26.29 -68.60
CA GLY A 211 71.36 -25.40 -69.70
C GLY A 211 72.59 -24.53 -69.36
N LEU A 212 72.80 -24.18 -68.09
CA LEU A 212 74.03 -23.51 -67.63
C LEU A 212 75.27 -24.41 -67.71
N LYS A 213 75.11 -25.73 -67.82
CA LYS A 213 76.24 -26.67 -68.04
C LYS A 213 76.61 -26.82 -69.51
N ASP A 214 75.78 -26.34 -70.44
CA ASP A 214 76.09 -26.40 -71.88
C ASP A 214 77.19 -25.38 -72.23
N GLU A 215 78.23 -25.85 -72.93
CA GLU A 215 79.42 -25.07 -73.26
C GLU A 215 79.12 -23.85 -74.15
N LYS A 216 78.09 -23.96 -75.01
CA LYS A 216 77.63 -22.85 -75.86
C LYS A 216 77.04 -21.70 -75.03
N VAL A 217 76.20 -22.03 -74.05
CA VAL A 217 75.57 -21.03 -73.17
C VAL A 217 76.60 -20.40 -72.25
N GLN A 218 77.56 -21.17 -71.73
CA GLN A 218 78.66 -20.61 -70.93
C GLN A 218 79.51 -19.62 -71.73
N LYS A 219 79.83 -19.92 -72.99
CA LYS A 219 80.57 -18.99 -73.87
C LYS A 219 79.76 -17.72 -74.16
N ASP A 220 78.46 -17.85 -74.41
CA ASP A 220 77.57 -16.70 -74.64
C ASP A 220 77.44 -15.83 -73.36
N ILE A 221 77.33 -16.43 -72.18
CA ILE A 221 77.32 -15.71 -70.88
C ILE A 221 78.65 -14.99 -70.66
N LEU A 222 79.79 -15.65 -70.89
CA LEU A 222 81.11 -15.04 -70.73
C LEU A 222 81.27 -13.84 -71.69
N THR A 223 80.82 -14.00 -72.92
CA THR A 223 80.86 -12.95 -73.95
C THR A 223 79.99 -11.76 -73.55
N ASN A 224 78.76 -12.01 -73.08
CA ASN A 224 77.87 -10.97 -72.58
C ASN A 224 78.43 -10.28 -71.32
N ALA A 225 79.04 -11.02 -70.40
CA ALA A 225 79.68 -10.45 -69.22
C ALA A 225 80.89 -9.56 -69.58
N ILE A 226 81.70 -9.95 -70.58
CA ILE A 226 82.78 -9.11 -71.10
C ILE A 226 82.20 -7.83 -71.71
N ILE A 227 81.14 -7.92 -72.51
CA ILE A 227 80.45 -6.75 -73.09
C ILE A 227 79.91 -5.83 -71.98
N GLU A 228 79.31 -6.38 -70.93
CA GLU A 228 78.75 -5.60 -69.83
C GLU A 228 79.85 -4.94 -68.98
N VAL A 229 80.97 -5.62 -68.75
CA VAL A 229 82.16 -5.03 -68.10
C VAL A 229 82.79 -3.95 -68.99
N GLU A 230 82.93 -4.17 -70.29
CA GLU A 230 83.40 -3.15 -71.23
C GLU A 230 82.48 -1.92 -71.23
N ARG A 231 81.16 -2.12 -71.09
CA ARG A 231 80.18 -1.03 -70.96
C ARG A 231 80.34 -0.29 -69.63
N LEU A 232 80.48 -1.00 -68.51
CA LEU A 232 80.69 -0.40 -67.19
C LEU A 232 82.03 0.34 -67.08
N VAL A 233 83.08 -0.15 -67.74
CA VAL A 233 84.40 0.51 -67.81
C VAL A 233 84.31 1.77 -68.67
N LYS A 234 83.56 1.73 -69.78
CA LYS A 234 83.27 2.93 -70.58
C LYS A 234 82.41 3.95 -69.82
N GLU A 235 81.49 3.51 -68.96
CA GLU A 235 80.67 4.38 -68.11
C GLU A 235 81.43 4.90 -66.86
N LYS A 236 82.45 4.20 -66.36
CA LYS A 236 83.27 4.61 -65.20
C LYS A 236 84.61 5.28 -65.53
N ALA A 237 84.98 5.39 -66.80
CA ALA A 237 86.20 6.08 -67.21
C ALA A 237 86.06 7.62 -67.08
N ILE A 238 86.28 8.12 -65.87
CA ILE A 238 87.16 9.26 -65.58
C ILE A 238 88.35 8.69 -64.81
#